data_AF-A0A401IKE8-F1
#
_entry.id   AF-A0A401IKE8-F1
#
_cell.length_a   1.000
_cell.length_b   1.000
_cell.length_c   1.000
_cell.angle_alpha   90.00
_cell.angle_beta   90.00
_cell.angle_gamma   90.00
#
_symmetry.space_group_name_H-M   'P 1'
#
loop_
_entity.id
_entity.type
_entity.pdbx_description
1 polymer ?
#
loop_
_entity_poly.entity_id
_entity_poly.type
_entity_poly.pdbx_seq_one_letter_code
_entity_poly.pdbx_strand_id
1 'polypeptide(L)'
;MSMLTQLNYALKEWNVTINALAKGQTILLLRKGGIREIGGRFNVKYDQVLLYPTYEHQNPNLLKSKYSSDVIKVNSGWHPETISITSWTKITDIFVIPEKSTLDLLFNYHIWNQEFISDRFNWKPNQPLYLLLLKVYLLPNAGEINYQSEYGGCRSWLELNQTIDISKSVPVLDDHEYDFKVEDIKKVITRIKE
;
A
#
# COMPACT_ATOMS: atom_id res chain seq x y z
N MET A 1 -20.67 -14.59 5.11
CA MET A 1 -20.51 -13.24 4.52
C MET A 1 -20.23 -13.43 3.05
N SER A 2 -21.07 -12.90 2.15
CA SER A 2 -20.75 -12.87 0.71
C SER A 2 -19.43 -12.11 0.54
N MET A 3 -18.43 -12.71 -0.13
CA MET A 3 -17.29 -11.90 -0.57
C MET A 3 -17.81 -10.85 -1.55
N LEU A 4 -17.38 -9.59 -1.39
CA LEU A 4 -17.62 -8.58 -2.40
C LEU A 4 -16.96 -9.06 -3.68
N THR A 5 -17.70 -9.06 -4.78
CA THR A 5 -17.17 -9.38 -6.10
C THR A 5 -16.83 -8.13 -6.89
N GLN A 6 -17.15 -6.95 -6.37
CA GLN A 6 -16.87 -5.67 -7.01
C GLN A 6 -16.39 -4.65 -5.98
N LEU A 7 -15.45 -3.80 -6.38
CA LEU A 7 -14.93 -2.70 -5.57
C LEU A 7 -14.92 -1.40 -6.38
N ASN A 8 -15.23 -0.29 -5.73
CA ASN A 8 -15.04 1.07 -6.27
C ASN A 8 -14.19 1.95 -5.34
N TYR A 9 -13.70 1.42 -4.22
CA TYR A 9 -12.79 2.15 -3.34
C TYR A 9 -11.35 1.79 -3.67
N ALA A 10 -10.50 2.82 -3.73
CA ALA A 10 -9.10 2.71 -4.12
C ALA A 10 -8.16 3.37 -3.11
N LEU A 11 -6.98 2.79 -2.97
CA LEU A 11 -5.85 3.38 -2.27
C LEU A 11 -4.78 3.79 -3.29
N LYS A 12 -4.52 5.10 -3.37
CA LYS A 12 -3.44 5.68 -4.17
C LYS A 12 -2.09 5.37 -3.54
N GLU A 13 -1.19 4.84 -4.35
CA GLU A 13 0.19 4.57 -3.95
C GLU A 13 1.13 4.69 -5.16
N TRP A 14 2.42 4.90 -4.91
CA TRP A 14 3.42 4.90 -5.99
C TRP A 14 3.37 3.60 -6.78
N ASN A 15 3.39 3.71 -8.10
CA ASN A 15 3.33 2.57 -9.01
C ASN A 15 4.42 1.53 -8.70
N VAL A 16 5.63 1.96 -8.37
CA VAL A 16 6.73 1.06 -7.96
C VAL A 16 6.42 0.25 -6.71
N THR A 17 5.71 0.84 -5.74
CA THR A 17 5.26 0.14 -4.52
C THR A 17 4.16 -0.87 -4.86
N ILE A 18 3.19 -0.51 -5.70
CA ILE A 18 2.15 -1.42 -6.18
C ILE A 18 2.76 -2.59 -6.95
N ASN A 19 3.75 -2.33 -7.80
CA ASN A 19 4.47 -3.39 -8.52
C ASN A 19 5.18 -4.35 -7.54
N ALA A 20 5.82 -3.84 -6.49
CA ALA A 20 6.47 -4.69 -5.50
C ALA A 20 5.46 -5.53 -4.70
N LEU A 21 4.30 -4.96 -4.36
CA LEU A 21 3.17 -5.65 -3.73
C LEU A 21 2.61 -6.75 -4.65
N ALA A 22 2.36 -6.42 -5.93
CA ALA A 22 1.83 -7.33 -6.94
C ALA A 22 2.79 -8.48 -7.31
N LYS A 23 4.10 -8.31 -7.05
CA LYS A 23 5.14 -9.35 -7.22
C LYS A 23 5.43 -10.13 -5.93
N GLY A 24 4.72 -9.85 -4.83
CA GLY A 24 4.94 -10.51 -3.52
C GLY A 24 6.28 -10.16 -2.87
N GLN A 25 6.96 -9.11 -3.33
CA GLN A 25 8.28 -8.70 -2.85
C GLN A 25 8.20 -8.00 -1.48
N THR A 26 7.02 -7.45 -1.16
CA THR A 26 6.65 -6.89 0.14
C THR A 26 5.16 -7.16 0.36
N ILE A 27 4.74 -7.23 1.62
CA ILE A 27 3.32 -7.16 2.02
C ILE A 27 3.04 -5.92 2.88
N LEU A 28 4.07 -5.07 3.07
CA LEU A 28 4.09 -3.99 4.05
C LEU A 28 3.87 -2.65 3.35
N LEU A 29 2.94 -1.84 3.89
CA LEU A 29 2.72 -0.46 3.49
C LEU A 29 2.80 0.51 4.66
N LEU A 30 3.54 1.60 4.53
CA LEU A 30 3.60 2.67 5.54
C LEU A 30 2.57 3.77 5.26
N ARG A 31 1.84 4.21 6.28
CA ARG A 31 0.78 5.24 6.16
C ARG A 31 0.82 6.27 7.28
N LYS A 32 0.62 7.53 6.91
CA LYS A 32 0.46 8.67 7.83
C LYS A 32 -0.94 9.24 7.61
N GLY A 33 -1.78 9.20 8.64
CA GLY A 33 -3.17 9.65 8.57
C GLY A 33 -4.10 8.76 7.74
N GLY A 34 -5.37 9.15 7.65
CA GLY A 34 -6.41 8.36 6.96
C GLY A 34 -6.81 7.06 7.67
N ILE A 35 -6.32 6.85 8.89
CA ILE A 35 -6.62 5.72 9.77
C ILE A 35 -7.19 6.30 11.06
N ARG A 36 -8.32 5.76 11.52
CA ARG A 36 -8.99 6.19 12.75
C ARG A 36 -8.91 5.08 13.78
N GLU A 37 -8.63 5.42 15.02
CA GLU A 37 -8.75 4.47 16.12
C GLU A 37 -10.19 4.52 16.66
N ILE A 38 -10.89 3.39 16.66
CA ILE A 38 -12.24 3.26 17.20
C ILE A 38 -12.27 2.04 18.10
N GLY A 39 -12.49 2.26 19.41
CA GLY A 39 -12.57 1.16 20.39
C GLY A 39 -11.27 0.36 20.54
N GLY A 40 -10.11 1.03 20.49
CA GLY A 40 -8.79 0.38 20.64
C GLY A 40 -8.34 -0.43 19.42
N ARG A 41 -9.05 -0.33 18.29
CA ARG A 41 -8.66 -0.93 17.01
C ARG A 41 -8.44 0.17 15.99
N PHE A 42 -7.32 0.09 15.28
CA PHE A 42 -7.09 0.94 14.11
C PHE A 42 -7.95 0.45 12.96
N ASN A 43 -8.73 1.36 12.39
CA ASN A 43 -9.69 1.08 11.37
C ASN A 43 -9.40 1.97 10.15
N VAL A 44 -9.35 1.32 8.99
CA VAL A 44 -9.40 1.95 7.68
C VAL A 44 -10.84 1.94 7.22
N LYS A 45 -11.28 3.01 6.54
CA LYS A 45 -12.67 3.15 6.07
C LYS A 45 -13.16 1.93 5.27
N TYR A 46 -12.23 1.26 4.58
CA TYR A 46 -12.46 0.04 3.80
C TYR A 46 -11.27 -0.90 3.99
N ASP A 47 -11.53 -2.17 4.28
CA ASP A 47 -10.51 -3.22 4.43
C ASP A 47 -10.17 -3.90 3.10
N GLN A 48 -11.03 -3.80 2.08
CA GLN A 48 -10.80 -4.26 0.72
C GLN A 48 -10.81 -3.07 -0.23
N VAL A 49 -9.69 -2.85 -0.95
CA VAL A 49 -9.54 -1.71 -1.87
C VAL A 49 -8.72 -2.08 -3.09
N LEU A 50 -9.02 -1.40 -4.19
CA LEU A 50 -8.21 -1.40 -5.41
C LEU A 50 -6.88 -0.66 -5.16
N LEU A 51 -5.79 -1.12 -5.77
CA LEU A 51 -4.50 -0.41 -5.73
C LEU A 51 -4.41 0.53 -6.93
N TYR A 52 -4.49 1.84 -6.68
CA TYR A 52 -4.49 2.86 -7.72
C TYR A 52 -3.06 3.40 -7.95
N PRO A 53 -2.45 3.20 -9.13
CA PRO A 53 -1.09 3.61 -9.39
C PRO A 53 -0.96 5.12 -9.56
N THR A 54 0.07 5.67 -8.91
CA THR A 54 0.48 7.06 -9.06
C THR A 54 1.93 7.10 -9.54
N TYR A 55 2.18 7.95 -10.53
CA TYR A 55 3.50 8.08 -11.17
C TYR A 55 4.23 9.34 -10.75
N GLU A 56 3.48 10.41 -10.46
CA GLU A 56 4.02 11.66 -9.96
C GLU A 56 4.70 11.50 -8.60
N HIS A 57 5.74 12.30 -8.39
CA HIS A 57 6.53 12.36 -7.16
C HIS A 57 7.21 11.05 -6.74
N GLN A 58 7.19 10.00 -7.57
CA GLN A 58 8.03 8.84 -7.33
C GLN A 58 9.50 9.26 -7.33
N ASN A 59 10.20 8.97 -6.25
CA ASN A 59 11.61 9.28 -6.12
C ASN A 59 12.43 8.00 -6.04
N PRO A 60 13.18 7.62 -7.09
CA PRO A 60 13.99 6.41 -7.08
C PRO A 60 15.10 6.44 -6.02
N ASN A 61 15.54 7.63 -5.59
CA ASN A 61 16.57 7.77 -4.56
C ASN A 61 16.05 7.43 -3.16
N LEU A 62 14.72 7.35 -2.97
CA LEU A 62 14.08 6.96 -1.71
C LEU A 62 13.80 5.43 -1.64
N LEU A 63 14.23 4.70 -2.66
CA LEU A 63 14.06 3.26 -2.77
C LEU A 63 15.41 2.55 -2.62
N LYS A 64 15.37 1.29 -2.21
CA LYS A 64 16.56 0.43 -2.31
C LYS A 64 16.91 0.22 -3.77
N SER A 65 18.20 -0.02 -4.04
CA SER A 65 18.75 -0.18 -5.40
C SER A 65 18.00 -1.21 -6.25
N LYS A 66 17.50 -2.29 -5.64
CA LYS A 66 16.70 -3.33 -6.33
C LYS A 66 15.41 -2.79 -6.97
N TYR A 67 14.81 -1.72 -6.43
CA TYR A 67 13.51 -1.21 -6.87
C TYR A 67 13.60 0.14 -7.58
N SER A 68 14.72 0.86 -7.45
CA SER A 68 14.87 2.21 -8.01
C SER A 68 14.81 2.25 -9.54
N SER A 69 15.26 1.18 -10.21
CA SER A 69 15.21 1.04 -11.67
C SER A 69 13.78 0.84 -12.22
N ASP A 70 12.84 0.38 -11.40
CA ASP A 70 11.46 0.13 -11.80
C ASP A 70 10.60 1.42 -11.80
N VAL A 71 11.19 2.56 -11.39
CA VAL A 71 10.50 3.86 -11.37
C VAL A 71 10.39 4.46 -12.76
N ILE A 72 9.17 4.57 -13.24
CA ILE A 72 8.83 5.35 -14.45
C ILE A 72 8.77 6.83 -14.05
N LYS A 73 9.70 7.63 -14.60
CA LYS A 73 9.72 9.09 -14.39
C LYS A 73 8.72 9.75 -15.33
N VAL A 74 7.96 10.70 -14.77
CA VAL A 74 6.98 11.51 -15.49
C VAL A 74 7.16 12.98 -15.14
N ASN A 75 6.69 13.88 -16.01
CA ASN A 75 6.74 15.32 -15.75
C ASN A 75 5.77 15.71 -14.61
N SER A 76 6.02 16.83 -13.95
CA SER A 76 5.07 17.38 -12.97
C SER A 76 3.75 17.75 -13.64
N GLY A 77 2.64 17.43 -13.00
CA GLY A 77 1.28 17.58 -13.54
C GLY A 77 0.87 16.47 -14.50
N TRP A 78 1.72 15.46 -14.75
CA TRP A 78 1.39 14.38 -15.66
C TRP A 78 0.40 13.40 -15.04
N HIS A 79 -0.59 13.01 -15.84
CA HIS A 79 -1.47 11.89 -15.57
C HIS A 79 -1.75 11.15 -16.88
N PRO A 80 -2.04 9.85 -16.86
CA PRO A 80 -2.51 9.17 -18.06
C PRO A 80 -3.98 9.54 -18.32
N GLU A 81 -4.46 9.33 -19.55
CA GLU A 81 -5.89 9.46 -19.87
C GLU A 81 -6.72 8.34 -19.22
N THR A 82 -6.12 7.15 -19.13
CA THR A 82 -6.72 5.95 -18.55
C THR A 82 -5.77 5.32 -17.54
N ILE A 83 -6.33 4.88 -16.43
CA ILE A 83 -5.64 4.28 -15.29
C ILE A 83 -5.93 2.79 -15.31
N SER A 84 -4.88 2.00 -15.48
CA SER A 84 -4.97 0.54 -15.45
C SER A 84 -4.84 0.04 -14.02
N ILE A 85 -5.94 -0.52 -13.48
CA ILE A 85 -5.96 -1.18 -12.18
C ILE A 85 -5.74 -2.67 -12.41
N THR A 86 -4.67 -3.22 -11.88
CA THR A 86 -4.28 -4.64 -12.08
C THR A 86 -4.40 -5.48 -10.82
N SER A 87 -4.59 -4.84 -9.66
CA SER A 87 -4.60 -5.52 -8.38
C SER A 87 -5.47 -4.82 -7.35
N TRP A 88 -5.90 -5.60 -6.38
CA TRP A 88 -6.58 -5.13 -5.18
C TRP A 88 -5.95 -5.79 -3.96
N THR A 89 -6.27 -5.26 -2.78
CA THR A 89 -5.74 -5.81 -1.53
C THR A 89 -6.81 -5.88 -0.47
N LYS A 90 -6.69 -6.89 0.40
CA LYS A 90 -7.26 -6.88 1.73
C LYS A 90 -6.22 -6.40 2.74
N ILE A 91 -6.55 -5.42 3.56
CA ILE A 91 -5.74 -4.95 4.69
C ILE A 91 -6.02 -5.90 5.86
N THR A 92 -5.05 -6.74 6.23
CA THR A 92 -5.25 -7.79 7.24
C THR A 92 -4.86 -7.32 8.64
N ASP A 93 -3.84 -6.47 8.74
CA ASP A 93 -3.31 -6.01 10.02
C ASP A 93 -2.88 -4.54 9.92
N ILE A 94 -3.02 -3.83 11.04
CA ILE A 94 -2.60 -2.44 11.20
C ILE A 94 -1.84 -2.30 12.51
N PHE A 95 -0.63 -1.79 12.43
CA PHE A 95 0.23 -1.51 13.58
C PHE A 95 0.56 -0.03 13.63
N VAL A 96 0.62 0.53 14.84
CA VAL A 96 1.30 1.80 15.07
C VAL A 96 2.78 1.50 15.27
N ILE A 97 3.62 2.24 14.56
CA ILE A 97 5.07 2.19 14.71
C ILE A 97 5.47 3.16 15.82
N PRO A 98 5.95 2.64 16.97
CA PRO A 98 6.25 3.50 18.13
C PRO A 98 7.54 4.31 17.94
N GLU A 99 8.52 3.75 17.23
CA GLU A 99 9.85 4.35 17.07
C GLU A 99 10.47 3.96 15.72
N LYS A 100 11.42 4.78 15.26
CA LYS A 100 12.10 4.57 13.97
C LYS A 100 12.89 3.25 13.95
N SER A 101 13.50 2.84 15.06
CA SER A 101 14.25 1.58 15.22
C SER A 101 13.42 0.35 14.87
N THR A 102 12.09 0.38 15.09
CA THR A 102 11.19 -0.70 14.63
C THR A 102 11.27 -0.89 13.11
N LEU A 103 11.36 0.20 12.35
CA LEU A 103 11.46 0.12 10.89
C LEU A 103 12.85 -0.28 10.41
N ASP A 104 13.89 0.07 11.17
CA ASP A 104 15.25 -0.39 10.89
C ASP A 104 15.34 -1.94 11.02
N LEU A 105 14.64 -2.55 11.98
CA LEU A 105 14.51 -4.01 12.08
C LEU A 105 13.65 -4.63 10.98
N LEU A 106 12.68 -3.87 10.47
CA LEU A 106 11.83 -4.29 9.36
C LEU A 106 12.44 -4.00 7.98
N PHE A 107 13.70 -3.59 7.92
CA PHE A 107 14.35 -3.16 6.69
C PHE A 107 14.10 -4.16 5.56
N ASN A 108 14.33 -5.45 5.77
CA ASN A 108 14.21 -6.48 4.72
C ASN A 108 12.77 -6.74 4.23
N TYR A 109 11.74 -6.21 4.90
CA TYR A 109 10.33 -6.45 4.55
C TYR A 109 9.71 -5.35 3.68
N HIS A 110 10.43 -4.27 3.38
CA HIS A 110 9.92 -3.16 2.56
C HIS A 110 10.90 -2.71 1.48
N ILE A 111 10.43 -1.84 0.58
CA ILE A 111 11.20 -1.39 -0.59
C ILE A 111 12.01 -0.12 -0.37
N TRP A 112 11.64 0.68 0.64
CA TRP A 112 12.23 1.99 0.89
C TRP A 112 13.60 1.93 1.54
N ASN A 113 14.42 2.96 1.33
CA ASN A 113 15.71 3.11 1.99
C ASN A 113 15.57 3.85 3.35
N GLN A 114 16.69 4.04 4.05
CA GLN A 114 16.72 4.69 5.37
C GLN A 114 16.29 6.16 5.33
N GLU A 115 16.59 6.88 4.24
CA GLU A 115 16.20 8.28 4.05
C GLU A 115 14.67 8.42 4.00
N PHE A 116 13.99 7.62 3.18
CA PHE A 116 12.52 7.60 3.13
C PHE A 116 11.91 7.30 4.49
N ILE A 117 12.45 6.31 5.20
CA ILE A 117 11.94 5.92 6.52
C ILE A 117 12.06 7.08 7.50
N SER A 118 13.22 7.74 7.52
CA SER A 118 13.47 8.93 8.35
C SER A 118 12.50 10.06 8.01
N ASP A 119 12.42 10.45 6.74
CA ASP A 119 11.54 11.53 6.27
C ASP A 119 10.08 11.23 6.59
N ARG A 120 9.64 9.99 6.33
CA ARG A 120 8.26 9.58 6.57
C ARG A 120 7.92 9.52 8.05
N PHE A 121 8.86 9.13 8.91
CA PHE A 121 8.68 9.12 10.36
C PHE A 121 8.59 10.55 10.91
N ASN A 122 9.45 11.46 10.44
CA ASN A 122 9.49 12.85 10.90
C ASN A 122 8.40 13.75 10.29
N TRP A 123 7.83 13.36 9.14
CA TRP A 123 6.75 14.12 8.52
C TRP A 123 5.46 14.05 9.35
N LYS A 124 4.91 15.20 9.73
CA LYS A 124 3.76 15.32 10.66
C LYS A 124 4.01 14.53 11.96
N PRO A 125 4.96 14.97 12.80
CA PRO A 125 5.39 14.20 13.98
C PRO A 125 4.27 13.99 15.01
N ASN A 126 3.26 14.85 15.02
CA ASN A 126 2.08 14.71 15.87
C ASN A 126 1.07 13.67 15.38
N GLN A 127 1.35 12.99 14.26
CA GLN A 127 0.52 11.90 13.74
C GLN A 127 1.29 10.58 13.80
N PRO A 128 0.66 9.49 14.25
CA PRO A 128 1.31 8.19 14.26
C PRO A 128 1.68 7.74 12.83
N LEU A 129 2.79 7.02 12.72
CA LEU A 129 3.11 6.24 11.54
C LEU A 129 2.48 4.87 11.69
N TYR A 130 1.67 4.48 10.71
CA TYR A 130 1.05 3.18 10.64
C TYR A 130 1.80 2.27 9.67
N LEU A 131 1.82 0.99 10.00
CA LEU A 131 2.22 -0.09 9.13
C LEU A 131 0.98 -0.94 8.85
N LEU A 132 0.70 -1.15 7.57
CA LEU A 132 -0.37 -2.02 7.08
C LEU A 132 0.24 -3.30 6.51
N LEU A 133 -0.37 -4.44 6.80
CA LEU A 133 -0.11 -5.70 6.10
C LEU A 133 -1.22 -5.96 5.08
N LEU A 134 -0.80 -6.24 3.85
CA LEU A 134 -1.63 -6.24 2.65
C LEU A 134 -1.61 -7.61 1.99
N LYS A 135 -2.74 -8.30 1.99
CA LYS A 135 -2.97 -9.49 1.18
C LYS A 135 -3.43 -9.08 -0.20
N VAL A 136 -2.51 -9.15 -1.16
CA VAL A 136 -2.70 -8.63 -2.52
C VAL A 136 -3.22 -9.73 -3.44
N TYR A 137 -4.11 -9.35 -4.35
CA TYR A 137 -4.72 -10.20 -5.35
C TYR A 137 -4.57 -9.55 -6.72
N LEU A 138 -4.19 -10.34 -7.72
CA LEU A 138 -4.13 -9.92 -9.11
C LEU A 138 -5.49 -10.11 -9.77
N LEU A 139 -5.95 -9.08 -10.48
CA LEU A 139 -7.15 -9.18 -11.31
C LEU A 139 -6.87 -10.06 -12.54
N PRO A 140 -7.84 -10.87 -12.99
CA PRO A 140 -7.67 -11.67 -14.20
C PRO A 140 -7.52 -10.80 -15.46
N ASN A 141 -8.12 -9.61 -15.46
CA ASN A 141 -7.99 -8.59 -16.49
C ASN A 141 -7.84 -7.23 -15.81
N ALA A 142 -7.06 -6.33 -16.39
CA ALA A 142 -6.94 -4.98 -15.86
C ALA A 142 -8.28 -4.23 -15.96
N GLY A 143 -8.67 -3.57 -14.87
CA GLY A 143 -9.78 -2.62 -14.85
C GLY A 143 -9.31 -1.25 -15.32
N GLU A 144 -9.81 -0.80 -16.48
CA GLU A 144 -9.42 0.48 -17.07
C GLU A 144 -10.36 1.61 -16.64
N ILE A 145 -9.79 2.64 -16.02
CA ILE A 145 -10.53 3.76 -15.44
C ILE A 145 -10.14 5.06 -16.12
N ASN A 146 -11.09 5.79 -16.68
CA ASN A 146 -10.81 7.14 -17.20
C ASN A 146 -10.35 8.04 -16.05
N TYR A 147 -9.23 8.72 -16.24
CA TYR A 147 -8.74 9.69 -15.28
C TYR A 147 -9.77 10.82 -15.10
N GLN A 148 -10.00 11.19 -13.86
CA GLN A 148 -10.80 12.35 -13.48
C GLN A 148 -9.94 13.28 -12.64
N SER A 149 -10.14 14.59 -12.77
CA SER A 149 -9.38 15.60 -12.02
C SER A 149 -9.49 15.41 -10.50
N GLU A 150 -10.60 14.83 -10.06
CA GLU A 150 -10.93 14.47 -8.69
C GLU A 150 -10.03 13.36 -8.15
N TYR A 151 -9.43 12.53 -9.00
CA TYR A 151 -8.46 11.50 -8.58
C TYR A 151 -7.06 12.09 -8.36
N GLY A 152 -6.82 13.32 -8.83
CA GLY A 152 -5.59 14.08 -8.62
C GLY A 152 -5.35 14.53 -7.17
N GLY A 153 -4.20 15.18 -6.96
CA GLY A 153 -3.83 15.78 -5.68
C GLY A 153 -3.47 14.81 -4.55
N CYS A 154 -3.30 15.35 -3.34
CA CYS A 154 -2.72 14.65 -2.18
C CYS A 154 -3.68 13.69 -1.44
N ARG A 155 -4.85 13.37 -2.02
CA ARG A 155 -5.78 12.39 -1.43
C ARG A 155 -5.23 10.98 -1.62
N SER A 156 -5.25 10.18 -0.56
CA SER A 156 -4.82 8.78 -0.62
C SER A 156 -5.96 7.81 -0.90
N TRP A 157 -7.16 8.11 -0.39
CA TRP A 157 -8.34 7.25 -0.57
C TRP A 157 -9.25 7.86 -1.63
N LEU A 158 -9.67 7.04 -2.57
CA LEU A 158 -10.57 7.42 -3.66
C LEU A 158 -11.84 6.57 -3.61
N GLU A 159 -12.94 7.20 -4.00
CA GLU A 159 -14.14 6.54 -4.45
C GLU A 159 -14.23 6.77 -5.96
N LEU A 160 -14.10 5.68 -6.71
CA LEU A 160 -14.09 5.69 -8.16
C LEU A 160 -15.53 5.75 -8.68
N ASN A 161 -15.70 6.39 -9.83
CA ASN A 161 -17.00 6.52 -10.50
C ASN A 161 -17.49 5.20 -11.13
N GLN A 162 -16.67 4.16 -11.06
CA GLN A 162 -16.92 2.84 -11.64
C GLN A 162 -16.48 1.75 -10.67
N THR A 163 -17.18 0.61 -10.74
CA THR A 163 -16.83 -0.60 -10.02
C THR A 163 -15.94 -1.49 -10.89
N ILE A 164 -14.93 -2.09 -10.28
CA ILE A 164 -14.08 -3.11 -10.90
C ILE A 164 -14.48 -4.47 -10.35
N ASP A 165 -14.72 -5.42 -11.25
CA ASP A 165 -14.96 -6.82 -10.89
C ASP A 165 -13.66 -7.45 -10.39
N ILE A 166 -13.69 -7.93 -9.15
CA ILE A 166 -12.58 -8.61 -8.49
C ILE A 166 -12.78 -10.12 -8.44
N SER A 167 -13.85 -10.64 -9.05
CA SER A 167 -14.08 -12.08 -9.18
C SER A 167 -12.92 -12.76 -9.92
N LYS A 168 -12.64 -14.01 -9.54
CA LYS A 168 -11.55 -14.83 -10.11
C LYS A 168 -10.14 -14.23 -9.93
N SER A 169 -9.99 -13.24 -9.06
CA SER A 169 -8.66 -12.74 -8.71
C SER A 169 -7.85 -13.83 -8.02
N VAL A 170 -6.55 -13.87 -8.32
CA VAL A 170 -5.62 -14.85 -7.76
C VAL A 170 -4.76 -14.16 -6.70
N PRO A 171 -4.61 -14.74 -5.49
CA PRO A 171 -3.74 -14.15 -4.49
C PRO A 171 -2.28 -14.18 -4.98
N VAL A 172 -1.55 -13.09 -4.72
CA VAL A 172 -0.13 -12.99 -5.10
C VAL A 172 0.73 -13.97 -4.31
N LEU A 173 0.39 -14.17 -3.05
CA LEU A 173 0.96 -15.17 -2.15
C LEU A 173 -0.17 -16.05 -1.66
N ASP A 174 0.03 -17.36 -1.61
CA ASP A 174 -0.97 -18.24 -1.02
C ASP A 174 -1.15 -17.97 0.49
N ASP A 175 -2.18 -18.57 1.08
CA ASP A 175 -2.53 -18.34 2.50
C ASP A 175 -1.35 -18.68 3.42
N HIS A 176 -0.62 -19.76 3.15
CA HIS A 176 0.49 -20.22 3.98
C HIS A 176 1.70 -19.28 3.88
N GLU A 177 2.09 -18.88 2.67
CA GLU A 177 3.20 -17.94 2.44
C GLU A 177 2.89 -16.56 3.03
N TYR A 178 1.64 -16.09 2.88
CA TYR A 178 1.20 -14.83 3.43
C TYR A 178 1.24 -14.85 4.97
N ASP A 179 0.62 -15.86 5.58
CA ASP A 179 0.54 -15.97 7.04
C ASP A 179 1.93 -16.13 7.66
N PHE A 180 2.83 -16.87 7.00
CA PHE A 180 4.23 -16.96 7.43
C PHE A 180 4.90 -15.58 7.50
N LYS A 181 4.76 -14.75 6.45
CA LYS A 181 5.33 -13.38 6.43
C LYS A 181 4.69 -12.47 7.48
N VAL A 182 3.37 -12.58 7.68
CA VAL A 182 2.65 -11.82 8.71
C VAL A 182 3.20 -12.14 10.09
N GLU A 183 3.36 -13.43 10.42
CA GLU A 183 3.88 -13.85 11.71
C GLU A 183 5.34 -13.44 11.93
N ASP A 184 6.18 -13.48 10.88
CA ASP A 184 7.56 -13.03 10.95
C ASP A 184 7.65 -11.52 11.24
N ILE A 185 6.86 -10.70 10.54
CA ILE A 185 6.76 -9.25 10.79
C ILE A 185 6.20 -8.97 12.18
N LYS A 186 5.15 -9.69 12.62
CA LYS A 186 4.56 -9.54 13.95
C LYS A 186 5.59 -9.76 15.04
N LYS A 187 6.41 -10.82 14.95
CA LYS A 187 7.48 -11.10 15.91
C LYS A 187 8.49 -9.96 16.01
N VAL A 188 8.84 -9.31 14.90
CA VAL A 188 9.73 -8.15 14.90
C VAL A 188 9.07 -6.97 15.63
N ILE A 189 7.79 -6.71 15.39
CA ILE A 189 7.05 -5.61 16.02
C ILE A 189 6.81 -5.86 17.53
N THR A 190 6.51 -7.09 17.94
CA THR A 190 6.20 -7.41 19.34
C THR A 190 7.44 -7.46 20.24
N ARG A 191 8.61 -7.84 19.72
CA ARG A 191 9.89 -7.85 20.45
C ARG A 191 10.31 -6.48 21.01
N ILE A 192 9.68 -5.40 20.59
CA ILE A 192 9.96 -4.02 21.02
C ILE A 192 9.02 -3.59 22.15
N LYS A 193 7.93 -4.33 22.39
CA LYS A 193 6.98 -4.05 23.47
C LYS A 193 7.38 -4.66 24.82
N GLU A 194 8.38 -5.55 24.84
CA GLU A 194 8.98 -6.16 26.03
C GLU A 194 10.26 -5.42 26.41
#